data_AF-A0A958V1Z0-F1
#
_entry.id   AF-A0A958V1Z0-F1
#
_cell.length_a   1.000
_cell.length_b   1.000
_cell.length_c   1.000
_cell.angle_alpha   90.00
_cell.angle_beta   90.00
_cell.angle_gamma   90.00
#
_symmetry.space_group_name_H-M   'P 1'
#
loop_
_entity.id
_entity.type
_entity.pdbx_description
1 polymer ?
#
loop_
_entity_poly.entity_id
_entity_poly.type
_entity_poly.pdbx_seq_one_letter_code
_entity_poly.pdbx_strand_id
1 'polypeptide(L)'
;LIRPGKTPGEYPSAGPLPHLMDIWKAGAPSVDMLSPDFYTPDFEHWNDLYVRQGNPLFIPEHRFDATAAPKALFAIGHYEAIGFSPFSIESKPNPEKEELGKAYQLIAQLQPLIAAHQGKQEMDAVLLDKTKQLSTVVLGDYEFSFKNSYTLGWEAGAGEEVWDFGGA
;
A
#
# COMPACT_ATOMS: atom_id res chain seq x y z
N LEU A 1 -7.39 -1.81 -11.51
CA LEU A 1 -8.44 -1.04 -10.80
C LEU A 1 -9.16 -0.09 -11.77
N ILE A 2 -10.35 0.39 -11.42
CA ILE A 2 -11.21 1.15 -12.36
C ILE A 2 -10.65 2.55 -12.54
N ARG A 3 -10.36 2.94 -13.78
CA ARG A 3 -9.91 4.30 -14.09
C ARG A 3 -11.11 5.27 -14.09
N PRO A 4 -10.93 6.54 -13.72
CA PRO A 4 -12.00 7.54 -13.79
C PRO A 4 -12.67 7.59 -15.17
N GLY A 5 -13.99 7.68 -15.19
CA GLY A 5 -14.79 7.78 -16.42
C GLY A 5 -14.94 6.48 -17.22
N LYS A 6 -14.56 5.31 -16.67
CA LYS A 6 -14.72 4.02 -17.35
C LYS A 6 -16.03 3.32 -16.97
N THR A 7 -16.66 2.72 -17.96
CA THR A 7 -17.90 1.94 -17.82
C THR A 7 -17.63 0.43 -17.88
N PRO A 8 -18.52 -0.42 -17.32
CA PRO A 8 -18.39 -1.87 -17.42
C PRO A 8 -18.19 -2.32 -18.88
N GLY A 9 -17.16 -3.14 -19.13
CA GLY A 9 -16.73 -3.54 -20.48
C GLY A 9 -15.48 -2.79 -20.98
N GLU A 10 -15.17 -1.62 -20.43
CA GLU A 10 -13.90 -0.91 -20.68
C GLU A 10 -12.79 -1.26 -19.67
N TYR A 11 -13.15 -1.98 -18.62
CA TYR A 11 -12.28 -2.59 -17.61
C TYR A 11 -12.75 -4.04 -17.40
N PRO A 12 -11.96 -4.93 -16.77
CA PRO A 12 -12.39 -6.31 -16.49
C PRO A 12 -13.58 -6.32 -15.51
N SER A 13 -14.78 -6.14 -16.04
CA SER A 13 -15.92 -5.62 -15.28
C SER A 13 -16.56 -6.60 -14.33
N ALA A 14 -16.28 -7.89 -14.49
CA ALA A 14 -16.75 -8.95 -13.61
C ALA A 14 -15.67 -9.42 -12.60
N GLY A 15 -14.47 -8.83 -12.64
CA GLY A 15 -13.39 -9.18 -11.72
C GLY A 15 -13.74 -8.88 -10.25
N PRO A 16 -12.89 -9.28 -9.30
CA PRO A 16 -13.08 -9.10 -7.87
C PRO A 16 -12.86 -7.64 -7.44
N LEU A 17 -13.62 -6.73 -8.05
CA LEU A 17 -13.57 -5.30 -7.78
C LEU A 17 -14.41 -4.98 -6.54
N PRO A 18 -14.07 -3.94 -5.77
CA PRO A 18 -14.73 -3.73 -4.48
C PRO A 18 -16.24 -3.49 -4.53
N HIS A 19 -16.76 -2.93 -5.62
CA HIS A 19 -18.21 -2.74 -5.81
C HIS A 19 -18.96 -4.04 -6.12
N LEU A 20 -18.24 -5.13 -6.42
CA LEU A 20 -18.79 -6.48 -6.64
C LEU A 20 -18.38 -7.45 -5.51
N MET A 21 -17.77 -6.96 -4.43
CA MET A 21 -17.27 -7.79 -3.33
C MET A 21 -18.37 -8.67 -2.73
N ASP A 22 -19.58 -8.15 -2.52
CA ASP A 22 -20.72 -8.93 -2.01
C ASP A 22 -21.07 -10.11 -2.90
N ILE A 23 -21.04 -9.91 -4.22
CA ILE A 23 -21.34 -10.95 -5.20
C ILE A 23 -20.24 -12.02 -5.18
N TRP A 24 -18.97 -11.61 -5.12
CA TRP A 24 -17.85 -12.55 -5.05
C TRP A 24 -17.85 -13.36 -3.74
N LYS A 25 -18.08 -12.72 -2.59
CA LYS A 25 -18.16 -13.43 -1.31
C LYS A 25 -19.35 -14.39 -1.25
N ALA A 26 -20.49 -14.02 -1.82
CA ALA A 26 -21.65 -14.90 -1.88
C ALA A 26 -21.49 -16.05 -2.90
N GLY A 27 -20.90 -15.77 -4.05
CA GLY A 27 -20.78 -16.71 -5.17
C GLY A 27 -19.58 -17.64 -5.09
N ALA A 28 -18.54 -17.27 -4.33
CA ALA A 28 -17.29 -18.02 -4.21
C ALA A 28 -16.83 -18.15 -2.75
N PRO A 29 -17.60 -18.84 -1.88
CA PRO A 29 -17.28 -18.96 -0.45
C PRO A 29 -15.98 -19.72 -0.14
N SER A 30 -15.41 -20.42 -1.13
CA SER A 30 -14.12 -21.09 -1.04
C SER A 30 -12.92 -20.22 -1.43
N VAL A 31 -13.15 -18.94 -1.78
CA VAL A 31 -12.07 -17.97 -2.07
C VAL A 31 -11.79 -17.19 -0.80
N ASP A 32 -10.57 -17.31 -0.29
CA ASP A 32 -10.19 -16.75 1.02
C ASP A 32 -10.08 -15.21 1.01
N MET A 33 -9.66 -14.62 -0.12
CA MET A 33 -9.44 -13.19 -0.23
C MET A 33 -9.60 -12.67 -1.66
N LEU A 34 -9.96 -11.40 -1.77
CA LEU A 34 -9.96 -10.62 -3.00
C LEU A 34 -8.80 -9.63 -2.97
N SER A 35 -8.01 -9.59 -4.04
CA SER A 35 -6.77 -8.83 -4.10
C SER A 35 -6.76 -7.73 -5.17
N PRO A 36 -6.18 -6.56 -4.90
CA PRO A 36 -5.95 -5.51 -5.89
C PRO A 36 -4.63 -5.67 -6.66
N ASP A 37 -4.68 -5.40 -7.96
CA ASP A 37 -3.49 -5.17 -8.80
C ASP A 37 -3.27 -3.66 -9.01
N PHE A 38 -2.13 -3.15 -8.55
CA PHE A 38 -1.85 -1.72 -8.51
C PHE A 38 -1.01 -1.23 -9.70
N TYR A 39 -1.72 -0.65 -10.67
CA TYR A 39 -1.13 0.08 -11.82
C TYR A 39 -1.77 1.46 -12.04
N THR A 40 -2.61 1.89 -11.11
CA THR A 40 -3.32 3.18 -11.13
C THR A 40 -3.00 3.97 -9.85
N PRO A 41 -3.26 5.29 -9.85
CA PRO A 41 -3.22 6.10 -8.63
C PRO A 41 -4.21 5.64 -7.56
N ASP A 42 -4.27 6.41 -6.46
CA ASP A 42 -5.23 6.27 -5.35
C ASP A 42 -5.02 5.02 -4.47
N PHE A 43 -3.77 4.77 -4.08
CA PHE A 43 -3.37 3.57 -3.34
C PHE A 43 -4.18 3.34 -2.05
N GLU A 44 -4.28 4.36 -1.19
CA GLU A 44 -5.04 4.28 0.07
C GLU A 44 -6.51 3.98 -0.20
N HIS A 45 -7.14 4.77 -1.08
CA HIS A 45 -8.55 4.62 -1.44
C HIS A 45 -8.93 3.18 -1.85
N TRP A 46 -8.11 2.54 -2.68
CA TRP A 46 -8.40 1.18 -3.11
C TRP A 46 -8.18 0.18 -1.98
N ASN A 47 -7.10 0.30 -1.20
CA ASN A 47 -6.87 -0.58 -0.07
C ASN A 47 -8.00 -0.49 0.96
N ASP A 48 -8.49 0.72 1.28
CA ASP A 48 -9.64 0.95 2.16
C ASP A 48 -10.87 0.15 1.70
N LEU A 49 -11.09 0.07 0.37
CA LEU A 49 -12.20 -0.67 -0.20
C LEU A 49 -11.98 -2.19 -0.19
N TYR A 50 -10.74 -2.66 -0.33
CA TYR A 50 -10.38 -4.08 -0.33
C TYR A 50 -10.34 -4.70 1.06
N VAL A 51 -10.08 -3.93 2.13
CA VAL A 51 -10.06 -4.46 3.51
C VAL A 51 -11.45 -4.61 4.13
N ARG A 52 -12.51 -4.13 3.45
CA ARG A 52 -13.88 -4.20 3.96
C ARG A 52 -14.32 -5.65 4.19
N GLN A 53 -15.27 -5.82 5.10
CA GLN A 53 -15.86 -7.11 5.44
C GLN A 53 -14.82 -8.15 5.92
N GLY A 54 -13.75 -7.68 6.56
CA GLY A 54 -12.66 -8.53 7.06
C GLY A 54 -11.91 -9.28 5.96
N ASN A 55 -11.90 -8.77 4.73
CA ASN A 55 -11.11 -9.36 3.65
C ASN A 55 -9.62 -9.07 3.89
N PRO A 56 -8.75 -10.10 4.04
CA PRO A 56 -7.31 -9.88 4.20
C PRO A 56 -6.73 -9.14 3.01
N LEU A 57 -5.80 -8.21 3.25
CA LEU A 57 -5.12 -7.51 2.18
C LEU A 57 -3.85 -8.26 1.74
N PHE A 58 -3.85 -8.73 0.51
CA PHE A 58 -2.66 -9.17 -0.20
C PHE A 58 -2.57 -8.39 -1.52
N ILE A 59 -1.42 -7.79 -1.79
CA ILE A 59 -1.15 -7.04 -3.02
C ILE A 59 -0.26 -7.90 -3.93
N PRO A 60 -0.86 -8.72 -4.81
CA PRO A 60 -0.13 -9.66 -5.68
C PRO A 60 0.62 -8.96 -6.81
N GLU A 61 0.18 -7.77 -7.20
CA GLU A 61 0.81 -6.97 -8.25
C GLU A 61 0.85 -5.49 -7.85
N HIS A 62 2.02 -4.90 -8.04
CA HIS A 62 2.23 -3.46 -8.07
C HIS A 62 3.27 -3.15 -9.15
N ARG A 63 3.17 -2.02 -9.83
CA ARG A 63 4.25 -1.57 -10.74
C ARG A 63 5.59 -1.50 -9.99
N PHE A 64 6.66 -2.08 -10.53
CA PHE A 64 7.98 -1.89 -9.93
C PHE A 64 8.54 -0.50 -10.26
N ASP A 65 8.18 0.48 -9.42
CA ASP A 65 8.58 1.90 -9.52
C ASP A 65 9.07 2.44 -8.17
N ALA A 66 9.45 3.73 -8.15
CA ALA A 66 9.97 4.39 -6.95
C ALA A 66 8.97 4.44 -5.77
N THR A 67 7.67 4.26 -6.03
CA THR A 67 6.63 4.28 -4.99
C THR A 67 6.42 2.91 -4.34
N ALA A 68 6.98 1.83 -4.91
CA ALA A 68 6.75 0.48 -4.43
C ALA A 68 7.24 0.26 -2.99
N ALA A 69 8.41 0.78 -2.64
CA ALA A 69 9.00 0.63 -1.31
C ALA A 69 8.17 1.32 -0.20
N PRO A 70 7.85 2.62 -0.28
CA PRO A 70 7.04 3.28 0.74
C PRO A 70 5.62 2.70 0.83
N LYS A 71 5.03 2.29 -0.31
CA LYS A 71 3.72 1.62 -0.31
C LYS A 71 3.75 0.23 0.30
N ALA A 72 4.84 -0.52 0.18
CA ALA A 72 5.00 -1.81 0.85
C ALA A 72 5.01 -1.65 2.37
N LEU A 73 5.82 -0.71 2.87
CA LEU A 73 5.87 -0.36 4.31
C LEU A 73 4.48 0.06 4.80
N PHE A 74 3.83 0.98 4.08
CA PHE A 74 2.50 1.45 4.44
C PHE A 74 1.44 0.33 4.41
N ALA A 75 1.42 -0.51 3.38
CA ALA A 75 0.46 -1.61 3.28
C ALA A 75 0.60 -2.62 4.44
N ILE A 76 1.84 -2.98 4.79
CA ILE A 76 2.11 -3.94 5.85
C ILE A 76 1.87 -3.32 7.23
N GLY A 77 2.24 -2.06 7.43
CA GLY A 77 2.12 -1.39 8.72
C GLY A 77 0.71 -0.89 9.04
N HIS A 78 0.05 -0.21 8.10
CA HIS A 78 -1.27 0.42 8.29
C HIS A 78 -2.43 -0.54 8.03
N TYR A 79 -2.40 -1.26 6.90
CA TYR A 79 -3.46 -2.20 6.53
C TYR A 79 -3.21 -3.63 7.02
N GLU A 80 -2.11 -3.86 7.75
CA GLU A 80 -1.70 -5.18 8.21
C GLU A 80 -1.63 -6.22 7.07
N ALA A 81 -1.24 -5.77 5.86
CA ALA A 81 -1.22 -6.60 4.67
C ALA A 81 -0.34 -7.85 4.86
N ILE A 82 -0.85 -9.00 4.42
CA ILE A 82 -0.15 -10.29 4.52
C ILE A 82 0.91 -10.47 3.41
N GLY A 83 1.00 -9.52 2.47
CA GLY A 83 2.05 -9.52 1.46
C GLY A 83 1.90 -8.40 0.43
N PHE A 84 3.04 -8.10 -0.19
CA PHE A 84 3.20 -7.12 -1.25
C PHE A 84 4.15 -7.71 -2.30
N SER A 85 3.76 -7.72 -3.57
CA SER A 85 4.49 -8.43 -4.63
C SER A 85 4.53 -7.62 -5.93
N PRO A 86 5.50 -6.71 -6.10
CA PRO A 86 5.63 -5.96 -7.34
C PRO A 86 5.96 -6.84 -8.52
N PHE A 87 5.39 -6.51 -9.68
CA PHE A 87 5.58 -7.25 -10.92
C PHE A 87 6.86 -6.80 -11.64
N SER A 88 7.52 -7.75 -12.31
CA SER A 88 8.74 -7.56 -13.09
C SER A 88 9.97 -7.09 -12.31
N ILE A 89 10.21 -7.69 -11.14
CA ILE A 89 11.41 -7.41 -10.32
C ILE A 89 12.71 -7.79 -11.04
N GLU A 90 12.66 -8.78 -11.91
CA GLU A 90 13.77 -9.28 -12.73
C GLU A 90 14.21 -8.28 -13.82
N SER A 91 13.42 -7.23 -14.07
CA SER A 91 13.81 -6.14 -14.98
C SER A 91 15.00 -5.31 -14.46
N LYS A 92 15.32 -5.42 -13.16
CA LYS A 92 16.48 -4.78 -12.55
C LYS A 92 17.61 -5.79 -12.38
N PRO A 93 18.88 -5.40 -12.67
CA PRO A 93 20.01 -6.33 -12.55
C PRO A 93 20.36 -6.69 -11.10
N ASN A 94 19.98 -5.86 -10.13
CA ASN A 94 20.24 -6.06 -8.70
C ASN A 94 18.99 -5.63 -7.89
N PRO A 95 17.88 -6.38 -7.97
CA PRO A 95 16.61 -5.99 -7.33
C PRO A 95 16.72 -5.84 -5.81
N GLU A 96 17.65 -6.55 -5.18
CA GLU A 96 17.93 -6.45 -3.74
C GLU A 96 18.53 -5.10 -3.33
N LYS A 97 19.12 -4.35 -4.28
CA LYS A 97 19.70 -3.02 -4.04
C LYS A 97 18.74 -1.88 -4.34
N GLU A 98 17.61 -2.17 -4.98
CA GLU A 98 16.53 -1.21 -5.19
C GLU A 98 15.84 -0.91 -3.85
N GLU A 99 15.15 0.22 -3.75
CA GLU A 99 14.50 0.65 -2.49
C GLU A 99 13.53 -0.39 -1.93
N LEU A 100 12.84 -1.12 -2.81
CA LEU A 100 11.95 -2.22 -2.41
C LEU A 100 12.72 -3.36 -1.75
N GLY A 101 13.88 -3.73 -2.30
CA GLY A 101 14.73 -4.78 -1.73
C GLY A 101 15.23 -4.42 -0.33
N LYS A 102 15.62 -3.15 -0.13
CA LYS A 102 15.99 -2.62 1.19
C LYS A 102 14.81 -2.60 2.16
N ALA A 103 13.63 -2.19 1.70
CA ALA A 103 12.41 -2.22 2.51
C ALA A 103 12.07 -3.65 2.96
N TYR A 104 12.22 -4.65 2.09
CA TYR A 104 12.04 -6.06 2.47
C TYR A 104 13.07 -6.56 3.48
N GLN A 105 14.32 -6.11 3.39
CA GLN A 105 15.31 -6.42 4.43
C GLN A 105 14.94 -5.81 5.79
N LEU A 106 14.35 -4.61 5.80
CA LEU A 106 13.84 -3.99 7.03
C LEU A 106 12.63 -4.76 7.57
N ILE A 107 11.64 -5.07 6.73
CA ILE A 107 10.46 -5.84 7.11
C ILE A 107 10.87 -7.22 7.63
N ALA A 108 11.83 -7.90 7.00
CA ALA A 108 12.34 -9.19 7.48
C ALA A 108 12.96 -9.12 8.88
N GLN A 109 13.65 -8.01 9.21
CA GLN A 109 14.17 -7.78 10.56
C GLN A 109 13.05 -7.53 11.57
N LEU A 110 11.97 -6.87 11.16
CA LEU A 110 10.80 -6.56 11.99
C LEU A 110 9.76 -7.69 12.04
N GLN A 111 9.88 -8.71 11.19
CA GLN A 111 8.91 -9.80 11.01
C GLN A 111 8.42 -10.42 12.33
N PRO A 112 9.28 -10.72 13.33
CA PRO A 112 8.80 -11.29 14.59
C PRO A 112 7.87 -10.35 15.36
N LEU A 113 8.12 -9.03 15.31
CA LEU A 113 7.28 -8.02 15.95
C LEU A 113 5.99 -7.81 15.15
N ILE A 114 6.09 -7.66 13.83
CA ILE A 114 4.93 -7.54 12.95
C ILE A 114 3.97 -8.71 13.18
N ALA A 115 4.48 -9.95 13.12
CA ALA A 115 3.66 -11.15 13.32
C ALA A 115 3.08 -11.25 14.74
N ALA A 116 3.78 -10.75 15.76
CA ALA A 116 3.27 -10.74 17.14
C ALA A 116 2.14 -9.72 17.35
N HIS A 117 2.08 -8.66 16.54
CA HIS A 117 1.14 -7.54 16.69
C HIS A 117 0.07 -7.43 15.58
N GLN A 118 0.18 -8.25 14.53
CA GLN A 118 -0.79 -8.29 13.44
C GLN A 118 -2.19 -8.69 13.94
N GLY A 119 -3.23 -7.98 13.48
CA GLY A 119 -4.62 -8.17 13.89
C GLY A 119 -4.97 -7.56 15.24
N LYS A 120 -4.05 -6.84 15.89
CA LYS A 120 -4.25 -6.29 17.24
C LYS A 120 -4.42 -4.78 17.28
N GLN A 121 -4.27 -4.08 16.15
CA GLN A 121 -4.35 -2.62 16.10
C GLN A 121 -3.27 -1.94 16.97
N GLU A 122 -2.10 -2.59 17.09
CA GLU A 122 -0.95 -2.11 17.88
C GLU A 122 0.19 -1.59 16.98
N MET A 123 -0.03 -1.56 15.67
CA MET A 123 0.91 -1.11 14.66
C MET A 123 0.18 -0.21 13.67
N ASP A 124 0.90 0.76 13.13
CA ASP A 124 0.43 1.64 12.08
C ASP A 124 1.63 2.06 11.22
N ALA A 125 1.37 2.66 10.07
CA ALA A 125 2.37 3.26 9.19
C ALA A 125 1.84 4.54 8.55
N VAL A 126 2.74 5.34 8.00
CA VAL A 126 2.40 6.56 7.27
C VAL A 126 2.83 6.48 5.82
N LEU A 127 2.02 7.07 4.95
CA LEU A 127 2.35 7.32 3.55
C LEU A 127 2.18 8.82 3.30
N LEU A 128 3.23 9.46 2.83
CA LEU A 128 3.30 10.90 2.63
C LEU A 128 3.75 11.22 1.21
N ASP A 129 3.12 12.20 0.61
CA ASP A 129 3.50 12.76 -0.68
C ASP A 129 3.21 14.28 -0.68
N LYS A 130 3.20 14.89 -1.86
CA LYS A 130 2.91 16.33 -1.98
C LYS A 130 1.47 16.68 -1.61
N THR A 131 0.53 15.76 -1.79
CA THR A 131 -0.90 15.95 -1.48
C THR A 131 -1.20 15.66 -0.01
N LYS A 132 -0.49 14.71 0.60
CA LYS A 132 -0.56 14.34 2.01
C LYS A 132 0.81 14.57 2.68
N GLN A 133 1.03 15.81 3.10
CA GLN A 133 2.33 16.25 3.64
C GLN A 133 2.49 16.02 5.14
N LEU A 134 1.38 15.78 5.85
CA LEU A 134 1.31 15.51 7.28
C LEU A 134 0.38 14.31 7.48
N SER A 135 0.81 13.36 8.31
CA SER A 135 -0.03 12.28 8.82
C SER A 135 0.17 12.18 10.33
N THR A 136 -0.90 11.80 11.02
CA THR A 136 -0.90 11.61 12.47
C THR A 136 -1.32 10.19 12.78
N VAL A 137 -0.59 9.55 13.68
CA VAL A 137 -0.87 8.20 14.17
C VAL A 137 -1.05 8.28 15.68
N VAL A 138 -2.07 7.61 16.22
CA VAL A 138 -2.32 7.53 17.66
C VAL A 138 -2.10 6.09 18.13
N LEU A 139 -1.17 5.89 19.06
CA LEU A 139 -0.87 4.60 19.66
C LEU A 139 -1.02 4.71 21.19
N GLY A 140 -2.11 4.18 21.72
CA GLY A 140 -2.48 4.35 23.12
C GLY A 140 -2.67 5.82 23.48
N ASP A 141 -1.94 6.30 24.47
CA ASP A 141 -2.01 7.69 24.96
C ASP A 141 -1.08 8.66 24.20
N TYR A 142 -0.40 8.19 23.14
CA TYR A 142 0.58 8.97 22.40
C TYR A 142 0.10 9.30 20.99
N GLU A 143 0.31 10.56 20.58
CA GLU A 143 0.11 11.04 19.22
C GLU A 143 1.47 11.30 18.55
N PHE A 144 1.68 10.70 17.39
CA PHE A 144 2.85 10.87 16.56
C PHE A 144 2.48 11.63 15.28
N SER A 145 3.15 12.75 15.04
CA SER A 145 2.96 13.55 13.81
C SER A 145 4.16 13.39 12.88
N PHE A 146 3.90 13.02 11.64
CA PHE A 146 4.90 12.77 10.61
C PHE A 146 4.74 13.77 9.48
N LYS A 147 5.83 14.45 9.12
CA LYS A 147 5.87 15.37 7.97
C LYS A 147 6.94 14.96 6.98
N ASN A 148 6.63 15.09 5.70
CA ASN A 148 7.61 14.90 4.65
C ASN A 148 8.69 15.99 4.77
N SER A 149 9.98 15.62 4.69
CA SER A 149 11.09 16.56 4.84
C SER A 149 11.10 17.67 3.77
N TYR A 150 10.45 17.44 2.63
CA TYR A 150 10.28 18.46 1.58
C TYR A 150 9.47 19.67 2.05
N THR A 151 8.67 19.52 3.13
CA THR A 151 7.98 20.66 3.77
C THR A 151 8.93 21.70 4.38
N LEU A 152 10.21 21.34 4.56
CA LEU A 152 11.25 22.24 5.06
C LEU A 152 11.74 23.21 3.98
N GLY A 153 11.54 22.89 2.70
CA GLY A 153 11.77 23.80 1.57
C GLY A 153 13.21 23.93 1.08
N TRP A 154 14.20 23.37 1.79
CA TRP A 154 15.62 23.45 1.40
C TRP A 154 16.16 22.19 0.71
N GLU A 155 15.40 21.11 0.67
CA GLU A 155 15.78 19.90 -0.05
C GLU A 155 15.51 20.07 -1.54
N ALA A 156 16.37 19.49 -2.39
CA ALA A 156 16.31 19.68 -3.84
C ALA A 156 14.93 19.32 -4.44
N GLY A 157 14.28 18.27 -3.92
CA GLY A 157 12.96 17.83 -4.38
C GLY A 157 11.78 18.65 -3.87
N ALA A 158 11.98 19.61 -2.95
CA ALA A 158 10.88 20.33 -2.33
C ALA A 158 10.10 21.22 -3.31
N GLY A 159 10.78 21.76 -4.32
CA GLY A 159 10.18 22.60 -5.37
C GLY A 159 9.50 21.82 -6.50
N GLU A 160 9.70 20.50 -6.58
CA GLU A 160 9.23 19.70 -7.70
C GLU A 160 7.71 19.55 -7.73
N GLU A 161 7.12 19.42 -8.92
CA GLU A 161 5.68 19.22 -9.08
C GLU A 161 5.20 17.93 -8.41
N VAL A 162 6.02 16.88 -8.45
CA VAL A 162 5.78 15.58 -7.83
C VAL A 162 6.86 15.33 -6.79
N TRP A 163 6.45 14.96 -5.59
CA TRP A 163 7.36 14.58 -4.52
C TRP A 163 7.59 13.06 -4.52
N ASP A 164 8.79 12.65 -4.12
CA ASP A 164 9.04 11.26 -3.76
C ASP A 164 8.12 10.87 -2.59
N PHE A 165 7.58 9.65 -2.66
CA PHE A 165 6.73 9.12 -1.60
C PHE A 165 7.60 8.80 -0.38
N GLY A 166 7.20 9.31 0.78
CA GLY A 166 7.71 8.89 2.08
C GLY A 166 6.83 7.80 2.66
N GLY A 167 7.41 6.70 3.13
CA GLY A 167 6.72 5.63 3.84
C GLY A 167 7.53 5.19 5.04
N ALA A 168 6.89 5.08 6.19
CA ALA A 168 7.51 4.70 7.46
C ALA A 168 6.54 3.95 8.36
#